data_AF-A0A383ZFH2-F1
#
_entry.id   AF-A0A383ZFH2-F1
#
_cell.length_a   1.000
_cell.length_b   1.000
_cell.length_c   1.000
_cell.angle_alpha   90.00
_cell.angle_beta   90.00
_cell.angle_gamma   90.00
#
_symmetry.space_group_name_H-M   'P 1'
#
loop_
_entity.id
_entity.type
_entity.pdbx_description
1 polymer ?
#
loop_
_entity_poly.entity_id
_entity_poly.type
_entity_poly.pdbx_seq_one_letter_code
_entity_poly.pdbx_strand_id
1 'polypeptide(L)'
;MTKLTWDCQENATYGECVLIHKEKGQIKKKVKDKECQCTFQDCSLHGGVTLTVEVNINQRRISETLVYPNPGGEGTAAQNFSCLIYDVDFMNCTWAKGQAAPNDVQYFLYIRDSKKKIERECPRYLKDSGTHVGCHLQDLSGLTSYSYFLVNGTSQETGIQFFDSVLLLKEIEQYNPPNNITVYCNESHCFIRWEKPRTRKTQSIREFQYQLDIQRQSNTGSSRNQLIVVSGDSGNKYSFPRLGFRAKHTVKIRTADARKARWGAWSQPAEFGSAEPESSLVHIYLLVVLGTLVCGLTVSCLFKRFLGTHRLFPPIPRIKDKLNDNPQIDHQILWEKFTHDVGKGDKEEVLAVEEVTEAPANA
;
A
#
# COMPACT_ATOMS: atom_id res chain seq x y z
N MET A 1 -25.82 -18.14 23.32
CA MET A 1 -27.14 -17.69 23.82
C MET A 1 -27.17 -17.95 25.30
N THR A 2 -27.62 -16.99 26.12
CA THR A 2 -27.75 -17.19 27.57
C THR A 2 -29.10 -17.83 27.86
N LYS A 3 -29.11 -19.03 28.45
CA LYS A 3 -30.35 -19.72 28.87
C LYS A 3 -30.52 -19.61 30.39
N LEU A 4 -31.58 -18.95 30.80
CA LEU A 4 -32.08 -18.92 32.17
C LEU A 4 -33.22 -19.95 32.30
N THR A 5 -33.28 -20.65 33.43
CA THR A 5 -34.27 -21.69 33.75
C THR A 5 -34.63 -21.59 35.23
N TRP A 6 -35.88 -21.88 35.57
CA TRP A 6 -36.38 -21.93 36.94
C TRP A 6 -37.40 -23.05 37.08
N ASP A 7 -37.71 -23.45 38.31
CA ASP A 7 -38.66 -24.53 38.56
C ASP A 7 -40.09 -24.11 38.23
N CYS A 8 -40.80 -24.95 37.47
CA CYS A 8 -42.20 -24.71 37.15
C CYS A 8 -43.08 -24.91 38.38
N GLN A 9 -43.97 -23.95 38.66
CA GLN A 9 -45.14 -24.19 39.51
C GLN A 9 -46.40 -24.28 38.64
N GLU A 10 -47.27 -25.24 38.96
CA GLU A 10 -48.44 -25.59 38.14
C GLU A 10 -49.43 -24.43 37.95
N ASN A 11 -49.46 -23.49 38.91
CA ASN A 11 -50.35 -22.33 38.93
C ASN A 11 -49.71 -21.03 38.36
N ALA A 12 -48.59 -21.13 37.64
CA ALA A 12 -47.95 -19.98 36.99
C ALA A 12 -48.71 -19.56 35.70
N THR A 13 -49.10 -18.28 35.62
CA THR A 13 -49.98 -17.73 34.57
C THR A 13 -49.31 -16.73 33.64
N TYR A 14 -48.23 -16.09 34.09
CA TYR A 14 -47.43 -15.16 33.30
C TYR A 14 -45.96 -15.29 33.72
N GLY A 15 -45.05 -15.12 32.77
CA GLY A 15 -43.62 -15.02 33.02
C GLY A 15 -42.97 -13.93 32.17
N GLU A 16 -42.08 -13.16 32.78
CA GLU A 16 -41.18 -12.22 32.10
C GLU A 16 -39.79 -12.31 32.71
N CYS A 17 -38.77 -12.45 31.87
CA CYS A 17 -37.37 -12.38 32.30
C CYS A 17 -36.75 -11.05 31.89
N VAL A 18 -35.92 -10.50 32.77
CA VAL A 18 -35.20 -9.24 32.56
C VAL A 18 -33.71 -9.52 32.71
N LEU A 19 -32.93 -9.28 31.67
CA LEU A 19 -31.46 -9.23 31.75
C LEU A 19 -31.03 -7.77 31.83
N ILE A 20 -30.48 -7.38 32.97
CA ILE A 20 -29.94 -6.04 33.22
C ILE A 20 -28.44 -6.07 32.91
N HIS A 21 -28.06 -5.48 31.78
CA HIS A 21 -26.68 -5.36 31.32
C HIS A 21 -26.19 -3.93 31.59
N LYS A 22 -25.02 -3.76 32.22
CA LYS A 22 -24.50 -2.43 32.64
C LYS A 22 -24.60 -1.35 31.55
N GLU A 23 -24.10 -1.64 30.34
CA GLU A 23 -24.14 -0.71 29.21
C GLU A 23 -25.50 -0.66 28.45
N LYS A 24 -26.09 -1.83 28.17
CA LYS A 24 -27.25 -1.97 27.26
C LYS A 24 -28.60 -1.81 27.95
N GLY A 25 -28.61 -1.61 29.27
CA GLY A 25 -29.82 -1.46 30.08
C GLY A 25 -30.60 -2.77 30.22
N GLN A 26 -31.93 -2.66 30.30
CA GLN A 26 -32.83 -3.79 30.51
C GLN A 26 -33.27 -4.45 29.20
N ILE A 27 -32.91 -5.73 29.03
CA ILE A 27 -33.41 -6.58 27.96
C ILE A 27 -34.55 -7.44 28.54
N LYS A 28 -35.80 -7.03 28.28
CA LYS A 28 -37.01 -7.75 28.70
C LYS A 28 -37.42 -8.82 27.68
N LYS A 29 -37.84 -9.99 28.16
CA LYS A 29 -38.39 -11.07 27.34
C LYS A 29 -39.58 -11.73 28.02
N LYS A 30 -40.75 -11.62 27.39
CA LYS A 30 -41.95 -12.36 27.80
C LYS A 30 -41.81 -13.84 27.47
N VAL A 31 -42.38 -14.65 28.35
CA VAL A 31 -42.37 -16.11 28.26
C VAL A 31 -43.72 -16.59 27.72
N LYS A 32 -43.75 -17.76 27.09
CA LYS A 32 -45.02 -18.40 26.69
C LYS A 32 -45.64 -19.10 27.88
N ASP A 33 -46.97 -19.21 27.89
CA ASP A 33 -47.72 -19.88 28.95
C ASP A 33 -47.15 -21.29 29.21
N LYS A 34 -46.87 -21.59 30.49
CA LYS A 34 -46.25 -22.84 30.99
C LYS A 34 -44.79 -23.10 30.58
N GLU A 35 -44.11 -22.19 29.89
CA GLU A 35 -42.66 -22.32 29.64
C GLU A 35 -41.87 -21.74 30.83
N CYS A 36 -40.91 -22.50 31.39
CA CYS A 36 -40.12 -22.10 32.57
C CYS A 36 -38.64 -21.83 32.22
N GLN A 37 -38.44 -21.25 31.04
CA GLN A 37 -37.11 -20.96 30.49
C GLN A 37 -37.10 -19.69 29.66
N CYS A 38 -35.99 -18.95 29.73
CA CYS A 38 -35.73 -17.75 28.94
C CYS A 38 -34.41 -17.90 28.21
N THR A 39 -34.44 -17.83 26.88
CA THR A 39 -33.22 -17.76 26.06
C THR A 39 -33.03 -16.34 25.55
N PHE A 40 -32.00 -15.65 26.04
CA PHE A 40 -31.53 -14.37 25.54
C PHE A 40 -30.57 -14.59 24.35
N GLN A 41 -30.49 -13.59 23.46
CA GLN A 41 -29.45 -13.58 22.42
C GLN A 41 -28.07 -13.40 23.08
N ASP A 42 -27.01 -13.78 22.37
CA ASP A 42 -25.64 -13.57 22.86
C ASP A 42 -25.38 -12.07 23.10
N CYS A 43 -24.91 -11.77 24.30
CA CYS A 43 -24.49 -10.46 24.77
C CYS A 43 -23.29 -10.66 25.71
N SER A 44 -22.56 -9.58 25.93
CA SER A 44 -21.42 -9.51 26.85
C SER A 44 -21.85 -9.69 28.30
N LEU A 45 -21.15 -10.55 29.02
CA LEU A 45 -21.39 -10.91 30.43
C LEU A 45 -20.21 -10.51 31.34
N HIS A 46 -19.03 -10.19 30.80
CA HIS A 46 -17.83 -9.87 31.58
C HIS A 46 -17.97 -8.61 32.45
N GLY A 47 -18.88 -7.69 32.11
CA GLY A 47 -19.21 -6.55 32.97
C GLY A 47 -19.95 -6.96 34.25
N GLY A 48 -20.43 -8.20 34.34
CA GLY A 48 -21.43 -8.65 35.32
C GLY A 48 -22.84 -8.24 34.90
N VAL A 49 -23.80 -9.15 35.05
CA VAL A 49 -25.21 -8.93 34.71
C VAL A 49 -26.15 -9.38 35.83
N THR A 50 -27.32 -8.77 35.90
CA THR A 50 -28.38 -9.19 36.83
C THR A 50 -29.54 -9.78 36.04
N LEU A 51 -29.96 -10.99 36.40
CA LEU A 51 -31.01 -11.76 35.74
C LEU A 51 -32.21 -11.87 36.69
N THR A 52 -33.30 -11.20 36.36
CA THR A 52 -34.54 -11.22 37.15
C THR A 52 -35.62 -12.02 36.43
N VAL A 53 -36.40 -12.81 37.17
CA VAL A 53 -37.57 -13.56 36.69
C VAL A 53 -38.80 -13.10 37.45
N GLU A 54 -39.72 -12.45 36.75
CA GLU A 54 -41.04 -12.07 37.28
C GLU A 54 -42.09 -13.10 36.82
N VAL A 55 -42.76 -13.77 37.77
CA VAL A 55 -43.85 -14.73 37.49
C VAL A 55 -45.11 -14.39 38.27
N ASN A 56 -46.28 -14.73 37.73
CA ASN A 56 -47.57 -14.54 38.38
C ASN A 56 -48.17 -15.90 38.80
N ILE A 57 -48.22 -16.18 40.09
CA ILE A 57 -48.73 -17.43 40.68
C ILE A 57 -49.93 -17.10 41.56
N ASN A 58 -51.10 -17.71 41.32
CA ASN A 58 -52.32 -17.46 42.10
C ASN A 58 -52.65 -15.96 42.28
N GLN A 59 -52.56 -15.19 41.18
CA GLN A 59 -52.74 -13.73 41.14
C GLN A 59 -51.71 -12.89 41.94
N ARG A 60 -50.63 -13.51 42.45
CA ARG A 60 -49.52 -12.83 43.12
C ARG A 60 -48.30 -12.78 42.19
N ARG A 61 -47.77 -11.58 41.92
CA ARG A 61 -46.46 -11.41 41.28
C ARG A 61 -45.35 -11.75 42.28
N ILE A 62 -44.50 -12.69 41.90
CA ILE A 62 -43.24 -13.04 42.56
C ILE A 62 -42.11 -12.60 41.64
N SER A 63 -40.99 -12.15 42.20
CA SER A 63 -39.80 -11.74 41.45
C SER A 63 -38.56 -12.29 42.13
N GLU A 64 -37.78 -13.09 41.40
CA GLU A 64 -36.52 -13.67 41.85
C GLU A 64 -35.36 -13.09 41.05
N THR A 65 -34.19 -12.93 41.68
CA THR A 65 -33.04 -12.25 41.05
C THR A 65 -31.72 -12.97 41.30
N LEU A 66 -31.09 -13.39 40.19
CA LEU A 66 -29.75 -13.98 40.13
C LEU A 66 -28.74 -12.93 39.67
N VAL A 67 -27.74 -12.62 40.50
CA VAL A 67 -26.59 -11.83 40.09
C VAL A 67 -25.54 -12.77 39.47
N TYR A 68 -25.07 -12.46 38.27
CA TYR A 68 -23.99 -13.17 37.60
C TYR A 68 -22.75 -12.26 37.54
N PRO A 69 -21.85 -12.31 38.54
CA PRO A 69 -20.62 -11.53 38.57
C PRO A 69 -19.56 -12.10 37.63
N ASN A 70 -18.50 -11.33 37.37
CA ASN A 70 -17.27 -11.82 36.74
C ASN A 70 -16.25 -12.18 37.85
N PRO A 71 -16.02 -13.48 38.13
CA PRO A 71 -15.18 -13.90 39.25
C PRO A 71 -13.69 -13.67 38.96
N GLY A 72 -12.94 -13.29 39.98
CA GLY A 72 -11.51 -12.99 39.89
C GLY A 72 -11.18 -11.56 40.35
N GLY A 73 -9.90 -11.22 40.38
CA GLY A 73 -9.45 -9.87 40.74
C GLY A 73 -9.85 -8.82 39.69
N GLU A 74 -10.29 -7.64 40.12
CA GLU A 74 -10.64 -6.56 39.19
C GLU A 74 -9.41 -6.13 38.36
N GLY A 75 -9.60 -5.92 37.06
CA GLY A 75 -8.51 -5.52 36.16
C GLY A 75 -7.53 -6.63 35.76
N THR A 76 -7.78 -7.89 36.16
CA THR A 76 -7.01 -9.07 35.70
C THR A 76 -7.40 -9.53 34.29
N ALA A 77 -8.62 -9.20 33.85
CA ALA A 77 -9.13 -9.55 32.52
C ALA A 77 -8.29 -8.98 31.38
N ALA A 78 -8.29 -9.69 30.25
CA ALA A 78 -7.67 -9.22 29.01
C ALA A 78 -8.28 -7.89 28.54
N GLN A 79 -7.43 -6.93 28.17
CA GLN A 79 -7.83 -5.58 27.78
C GLN A 79 -7.63 -5.34 26.28
N ASN A 80 -8.21 -4.26 25.74
CA ASN A 80 -8.04 -3.83 24.35
C ASN A 80 -8.31 -4.95 23.31
N PHE A 81 -9.26 -5.84 23.60
CA PHE A 81 -9.60 -6.96 22.71
C PHE A 81 -10.11 -6.44 21.36
N SER A 82 -9.45 -6.85 20.28
CA SER A 82 -9.86 -6.53 18.92
C SER A 82 -9.65 -7.73 17.99
N CYS A 83 -10.43 -7.80 16.93
CA CYS A 83 -10.25 -8.78 15.85
C CYS A 83 -10.25 -8.09 14.49
N LEU A 84 -9.58 -8.72 13.52
CA LEU A 84 -9.42 -8.27 12.15
C LEU A 84 -9.44 -9.48 11.21
N ILE A 85 -10.43 -9.54 10.32
CA ILE A 85 -10.46 -10.45 9.18
C ILE A 85 -9.71 -9.80 8.03
N TYR A 86 -8.81 -10.54 7.40
CA TYR A 86 -7.95 -10.10 6.30
C TYR A 86 -7.75 -11.24 5.29
N ASP A 87 -7.39 -10.91 4.05
CA ASP A 87 -7.19 -11.89 2.97
C ASP A 87 -8.35 -12.90 2.81
N VAL A 88 -9.58 -12.41 3.07
CA VAL A 88 -10.88 -13.11 3.02
C VAL A 88 -11.07 -14.20 4.09
N ASP A 89 -10.09 -15.08 4.23
CA ASP A 89 -10.23 -16.37 4.92
C ASP A 89 -9.43 -16.43 6.25
N PHE A 90 -8.65 -15.40 6.58
CA PHE A 90 -7.86 -15.32 7.82
C PHE A 90 -8.44 -14.33 8.83
N MET A 91 -8.22 -14.58 10.13
CA MET A 91 -8.57 -13.65 11.19
C MET A 91 -7.49 -13.62 12.28
N ASN A 92 -7.01 -12.43 12.63
CA ASN A 92 -6.22 -12.22 13.83
C ASN A 92 -7.08 -11.55 14.89
N CYS A 93 -7.05 -12.06 16.11
CA CYS A 93 -7.54 -11.37 17.31
C CYS A 93 -6.35 -11.07 18.23
N THR A 94 -6.38 -9.94 18.93
CA THR A 94 -5.32 -9.49 19.85
C THR A 94 -5.91 -8.88 21.11
N TRP A 95 -5.19 -8.96 22.21
CA TRP A 95 -5.53 -8.34 23.49
C TRP A 95 -4.26 -8.03 24.29
N ALA A 96 -4.34 -7.04 25.17
CA ALA A 96 -3.32 -6.75 26.16
C ALA A 96 -3.56 -7.56 27.44
N LYS A 97 -2.48 -7.83 28.19
CA LYS A 97 -2.55 -8.32 29.57
C LYS A 97 -3.32 -7.33 30.45
N GLY A 98 -4.11 -7.82 31.40
CA GLY A 98 -4.82 -7.00 32.38
C GLY A 98 -3.86 -6.22 33.28
N GLN A 99 -4.18 -4.97 33.59
CA GLN A 99 -3.31 -4.07 34.38
C GLN A 99 -3.00 -4.60 35.79
N ALA A 100 -3.92 -5.37 36.37
CA ALA A 100 -3.74 -6.04 37.67
C ALA A 100 -3.48 -7.55 37.55
N ALA A 101 -3.20 -8.05 36.35
CA ALA A 101 -2.96 -9.48 36.14
C ALA A 101 -1.55 -9.89 36.62
N PRO A 102 -1.42 -11.04 37.32
CA PRO A 102 -0.15 -11.53 37.85
C PRO A 102 0.82 -11.95 36.75
N ASN A 103 2.07 -12.23 37.11
CA ASN A 103 3.12 -12.50 36.12
C ASN A 103 3.06 -13.90 35.49
N ASP A 104 2.38 -14.85 36.14
CA ASP A 104 2.13 -16.19 35.62
C ASP A 104 0.87 -16.30 34.73
N VAL A 105 0.14 -15.17 34.53
CA VAL A 105 -1.16 -15.20 33.86
C VAL A 105 -1.08 -15.79 32.45
N GLN A 106 -1.99 -16.72 32.16
CA GLN A 106 -2.20 -17.27 30.83
C GLN A 106 -3.64 -17.03 30.38
N TYR A 107 -3.81 -16.65 29.10
CA TYR A 107 -5.12 -16.34 28.51
C TYR A 107 -5.51 -17.37 27.44
N PHE A 108 -6.80 -17.65 27.32
CA PHE A 108 -7.35 -18.65 26.40
C PHE A 108 -8.54 -18.07 25.65
N LEU A 109 -8.54 -18.15 24.31
CA LEU A 109 -9.62 -17.60 23.48
C LEU A 109 -10.54 -18.74 23.01
N TYR A 110 -11.80 -18.63 23.38
CA TYR A 110 -12.90 -19.46 22.92
C TYR A 110 -13.81 -18.67 21.99
N ILE A 111 -14.19 -19.28 20.86
CA ILE A 111 -15.00 -18.66 19.81
C ILE A 111 -16.22 -19.54 19.54
N ARG A 112 -17.42 -18.97 19.68
CA ARG A 112 -18.69 -19.66 19.51
C ARG A 112 -19.52 -19.02 18.41
N ASP A 113 -19.96 -19.84 17.45
CA ASP A 113 -20.96 -19.39 16.48
C ASP A 113 -22.32 -19.25 17.17
N SER A 114 -22.90 -18.05 17.07
CA SER A 114 -24.20 -17.68 17.63
C SER A 114 -25.35 -18.60 17.17
N LYS A 115 -25.20 -19.28 16.02
CA LYS A 115 -26.17 -20.27 15.52
C LYS A 115 -25.87 -21.70 15.92
N LYS A 116 -24.66 -22.21 15.64
CA LYS A 116 -24.31 -23.62 15.80
C LYS A 116 -24.04 -24.05 17.25
N LYS A 117 -23.88 -23.13 18.21
CA LYS A 117 -23.54 -23.37 19.63
C LYS A 117 -22.21 -24.10 19.92
N ILE A 118 -21.58 -24.71 18.92
CA ILE A 118 -20.22 -25.28 19.02
C ILE A 118 -19.25 -24.14 19.33
N GLU A 119 -18.63 -24.26 20.50
CA GLU A 119 -17.51 -23.44 20.95
C GLU A 119 -16.19 -24.08 20.51
N ARG A 120 -15.17 -23.28 20.26
CA ARG A 120 -13.88 -23.71 19.69
C ARG A 120 -12.76 -22.93 20.38
N GLU A 121 -11.71 -23.60 20.82
CA GLU A 121 -10.50 -22.89 21.23
C GLU A 121 -9.76 -22.32 20.01
N CYS A 122 -8.96 -21.28 20.23
CA CYS A 122 -7.97 -20.78 19.29
C CYS A 122 -7.04 -21.89 18.75
N PRO A 123 -6.92 -22.06 17.42
CA PRO A 123 -6.04 -23.09 16.85
C PRO A 123 -4.56 -22.69 16.87
N ARG A 124 -4.23 -21.39 16.97
CA ARG A 124 -2.85 -20.89 17.00
C ARG A 124 -2.76 -19.58 17.77
N TYR A 125 -2.31 -19.64 19.02
CA TYR A 125 -2.07 -18.45 19.83
C TYR A 125 -0.87 -17.63 19.32
N LEU A 126 -1.01 -16.31 19.39
CA LEU A 126 0.09 -15.34 19.30
C LEU A 126 0.62 -15.13 20.72
N LYS A 127 1.94 -15.18 20.90
CA LYS A 127 2.58 -15.14 22.22
C LYS A 127 3.55 -13.96 22.33
N ASP A 128 3.51 -13.28 23.47
CA ASP A 128 4.58 -12.40 23.95
C ASP A 128 5.14 -13.02 25.23
N SER A 129 6.45 -13.24 25.25
CA SER A 129 7.19 -13.73 26.43
C SER A 129 6.62 -15.02 27.07
N GLY A 130 5.84 -15.81 26.31
CA GLY A 130 5.15 -17.03 26.76
C GLY A 130 3.65 -16.85 27.02
N THR A 131 3.20 -15.64 27.37
CA THR A 131 1.79 -15.29 27.57
C THR A 131 1.06 -15.15 26.22
N HIS A 132 -0.16 -15.66 26.13
CA HIS A 132 -1.03 -15.52 24.97
C HIS A 132 -1.60 -14.08 24.93
N VAL A 133 -1.30 -13.36 23.86
CA VAL A 133 -1.73 -11.96 23.60
C VAL A 133 -2.56 -11.84 22.32
N GLY A 134 -2.87 -12.97 21.69
CA GLY A 134 -3.69 -13.01 20.49
C GLY A 134 -3.94 -14.43 19.98
N CYS A 135 -4.69 -14.49 18.88
CA CYS A 135 -5.03 -15.72 18.17
C CYS A 135 -5.02 -15.49 16.66
N HIS A 136 -4.53 -16.47 15.91
CA HIS A 136 -4.61 -16.52 14.45
C HIS A 136 -5.51 -17.68 13.99
N LEU A 137 -6.47 -17.39 13.12
CA LEU A 137 -7.35 -18.36 12.47
C LEU A 137 -7.10 -18.39 10.96
N GLN A 138 -7.15 -19.60 10.40
CA GLN A 138 -6.97 -19.90 8.98
C GLN A 138 -8.24 -20.43 8.29
N ASP A 139 -9.31 -20.65 9.06
CA ASP A 139 -10.63 -21.04 8.56
C ASP A 139 -11.73 -20.26 9.29
N LEU A 140 -12.60 -19.62 8.52
CA LEU A 140 -13.77 -18.87 8.98
C LEU A 140 -15.09 -19.49 8.52
N SER A 141 -15.07 -20.67 7.88
CA SER A 141 -16.25 -21.45 7.45
C SER A 141 -17.21 -21.78 8.60
N GLY A 142 -16.66 -21.87 9.82
CA GLY A 142 -17.40 -22.09 11.05
C GLY A 142 -18.25 -20.90 11.51
N LEU A 143 -17.92 -19.68 11.09
CA LEU A 143 -18.41 -18.44 11.72
C LEU A 143 -19.51 -17.75 10.90
N THR A 144 -20.65 -17.44 11.52
CA THR A 144 -21.78 -16.79 10.83
C THR A 144 -21.60 -15.26 10.74
N SER A 145 -22.68 -14.47 10.79
CA SER A 145 -22.54 -13.00 10.73
C SER A 145 -22.13 -12.42 12.08
N TYR A 146 -22.66 -12.96 13.18
CA TYR A 146 -22.29 -12.59 14.55
C TYR A 146 -21.61 -13.78 15.22
N SER A 147 -20.45 -13.57 15.82
CA SER A 147 -19.74 -14.59 16.61
C SER A 147 -19.45 -14.06 18.01
N TYR A 148 -19.54 -14.95 19.00
CA TYR A 148 -19.23 -14.66 20.39
C TYR A 148 -17.77 -15.08 20.66
N PHE A 149 -17.02 -14.20 21.29
CA PHE A 149 -15.61 -14.36 21.63
C PHE A 149 -15.48 -14.25 23.14
N LEU A 150 -14.75 -15.18 23.76
CA LEU A 150 -14.51 -15.26 25.20
C LEU A 150 -13.01 -15.44 25.43
N VAL A 151 -12.35 -14.44 26.01
CA VAL A 151 -10.98 -14.58 26.53
C VAL A 151 -11.08 -14.91 28.01
N ASN A 152 -10.86 -16.18 28.34
CA ASN A 152 -10.72 -16.63 29.72
C ASN A 152 -9.25 -16.52 30.18
N GLY A 153 -8.97 -16.66 31.47
CA GLY A 153 -7.60 -16.65 31.98
C GLY A 153 -7.39 -17.55 33.21
N THR A 154 -6.13 -17.86 33.49
CA THR A 154 -5.70 -18.68 34.64
C THR A 154 -4.42 -18.13 35.26
N SER A 155 -4.29 -18.27 36.57
CA SER A 155 -3.09 -18.00 37.37
C SER A 155 -3.13 -18.89 38.63
N GLN A 156 -1.98 -19.12 39.25
CA GLN A 156 -1.83 -19.75 40.56
C GLN A 156 -1.97 -18.74 41.71
N GLU A 157 -1.72 -17.45 41.45
CA GLU A 157 -1.75 -16.38 42.45
C GLU A 157 -3.17 -15.86 42.72
N THR A 158 -4.00 -15.72 41.69
CA THR A 158 -5.37 -15.18 41.81
C THR A 158 -6.32 -15.66 40.71
N GLY A 159 -7.62 -15.63 41.00
CA GLY A 159 -8.65 -15.85 39.99
C GLY A 159 -8.62 -14.72 38.95
N ILE A 160 -8.68 -15.09 37.67
CA ILE A 160 -8.61 -14.15 36.55
C ILE A 160 -10.02 -13.93 35.98
N GLN A 161 -10.43 -12.67 35.90
CA GLN A 161 -11.69 -12.29 35.26
C GLN A 161 -11.63 -12.59 33.76
N PHE A 162 -12.74 -13.07 33.20
CA PHE A 162 -12.86 -13.26 31.76
C PHE A 162 -13.21 -11.94 31.05
N PHE A 163 -12.96 -11.86 29.74
CA PHE A 163 -13.50 -10.83 28.85
C PHE A 163 -14.35 -11.48 27.77
N ASP A 164 -15.49 -10.90 27.39
CA ASP A 164 -16.31 -11.41 26.30
C ASP A 164 -16.92 -10.33 25.40
N SER A 165 -17.12 -10.67 24.11
CA SER A 165 -17.67 -9.74 23.13
C SER A 165 -18.41 -10.46 21.99
N VAL A 166 -19.39 -9.79 21.40
CA VAL A 166 -20.15 -10.27 20.24
C VAL A 166 -19.85 -9.37 19.06
N LEU A 167 -19.05 -9.86 18.12
CA LEU A 167 -18.61 -9.09 16.95
C LEU A 167 -19.41 -9.46 15.70
N LEU A 168 -19.87 -8.44 14.97
CA LEU A 168 -20.40 -8.57 13.62
C LEU A 168 -19.22 -8.66 12.65
N LEU A 169 -19.00 -9.83 12.03
CA LEU A 169 -17.79 -10.09 11.25
C LEU A 169 -17.60 -9.14 10.05
N LYS A 170 -18.69 -8.58 9.49
CA LYS A 170 -18.60 -7.56 8.44
C LYS A 170 -17.92 -6.26 8.93
N GLU A 171 -17.98 -5.93 10.22
CA GLU A 171 -17.40 -4.70 10.76
C GLU A 171 -15.90 -4.80 11.04
N ILE A 172 -15.37 -6.03 11.09
CA ILE A 172 -13.95 -6.35 11.25
C ILE A 172 -13.32 -6.93 9.98
N GLU A 173 -14.07 -7.02 8.87
CA GLU A 173 -13.57 -7.46 7.56
C GLU A 173 -12.87 -6.29 6.86
N GLN A 174 -11.55 -6.35 6.76
CA GLN A 174 -10.75 -5.38 6.01
C GLN A 174 -10.61 -5.88 4.56
N TYR A 175 -11.26 -5.18 3.63
CA TYR A 175 -11.24 -5.55 2.23
C TYR A 175 -9.86 -5.37 1.60
N ASN A 176 -9.46 -6.36 0.80
CA ASN A 176 -8.27 -6.31 -0.02
C ASN A 176 -8.39 -5.21 -1.10
N PRO A 177 -7.26 -4.74 -1.66
CA PRO A 177 -7.29 -3.91 -2.88
C PRO A 177 -8.01 -4.62 -4.03
N PRO A 178 -8.57 -3.87 -4.99
CA PRO A 178 -9.26 -4.46 -6.13
C PRO A 178 -8.28 -5.13 -7.10
N ASN A 179 -8.79 -6.11 -7.84
CA ASN A 179 -8.00 -6.90 -8.80
C ASN A 179 -8.11 -6.33 -10.21
N ASN A 180 -7.26 -6.83 -11.12
CA ASN A 180 -7.33 -6.56 -12.58
C ASN A 180 -7.46 -5.06 -12.92
N ILE A 181 -6.60 -4.23 -12.31
CA ILE A 181 -6.56 -2.79 -12.54
C ILE A 181 -5.98 -2.56 -13.93
N THR A 182 -6.83 -2.10 -14.85
CA THR A 182 -6.49 -1.86 -16.25
C THR A 182 -6.70 -0.38 -16.58
N VAL A 183 -5.80 0.18 -17.39
CA VAL A 183 -5.88 1.57 -17.85
C VAL A 183 -5.82 1.61 -19.36
N TYR A 184 -6.87 2.15 -19.98
CA TYR A 184 -6.96 2.36 -21.43
C TYR A 184 -7.08 3.86 -21.70
N CYS A 185 -6.17 4.42 -22.50
CA CYS A 185 -6.22 5.83 -22.89
C CYS A 185 -6.52 5.95 -24.39
N ASN A 186 -7.47 6.81 -24.74
CA ASN A 186 -7.62 7.32 -26.10
C ASN A 186 -6.91 8.68 -26.23
N GLU A 187 -7.28 9.49 -27.22
CA GLU A 187 -6.67 10.80 -27.46
C GLU A 187 -6.97 11.82 -26.35
N SER A 188 -8.20 11.83 -25.82
CA SER A 188 -8.71 12.86 -24.91
C SER A 188 -8.86 12.41 -23.46
N HIS A 189 -9.03 11.11 -23.20
CA HIS A 189 -9.34 10.55 -21.89
C HIS A 189 -8.60 9.24 -21.60
N CYS A 190 -8.32 9.01 -20.32
CA CYS A 190 -7.89 7.74 -19.79
C CYS A 190 -9.01 7.13 -18.92
N PHE A 191 -9.27 5.85 -19.14
CA PHE A 191 -10.30 5.04 -18.48
C PHE A 191 -9.60 3.98 -17.62
N ILE A 192 -9.75 4.11 -16.31
CA ILE A 192 -9.28 3.12 -15.33
C ILE A 192 -10.47 2.19 -15.03
N ARG A 193 -10.24 0.88 -15.06
CA ARG A 193 -11.23 -0.15 -14.69
C ARG A 193 -10.61 -1.14 -13.71
N TRP A 194 -11.43 -1.69 -12.80
CA TRP A 194 -10.96 -2.65 -11.80
C TRP A 194 -12.06 -3.66 -11.43
N GLU A 195 -11.66 -4.86 -11.04
CA GLU A 195 -12.58 -5.87 -10.50
C GLU A 195 -12.80 -5.67 -9.00
N LYS A 196 -14.01 -5.98 -8.52
CA LYS A 196 -14.28 -5.96 -7.07
C LYS A 196 -13.37 -6.97 -6.35
N PRO A 197 -12.87 -6.67 -5.15
CA PRO A 197 -12.10 -7.65 -4.38
C PRO A 197 -12.97 -8.86 -3.98
N ARG A 198 -12.31 -9.99 -3.69
CA ARG A 198 -12.95 -11.11 -3.00
C ARG A 198 -13.32 -10.68 -1.57
N THR A 199 -14.41 -11.22 -1.05
CA THR A 199 -14.98 -10.95 0.28
C THR A 199 -15.56 -12.23 0.86
N ARG A 200 -15.61 -12.36 2.19
CA ARG A 200 -16.00 -13.62 2.86
C ARG A 200 -17.46 -13.99 2.63
N LYS A 201 -18.30 -12.99 2.32
CA LYS A 201 -19.67 -13.16 1.85
C LYS A 201 -19.94 -12.19 0.70
N THR A 202 -20.52 -12.69 -0.38
CA THR A 202 -20.91 -11.92 -1.57
C THR A 202 -21.63 -10.61 -1.21
N GLN A 203 -20.91 -9.49 -1.27
CA GLN A 203 -21.49 -8.15 -1.14
C GLN A 203 -22.01 -7.64 -2.49
N SER A 204 -22.99 -6.73 -2.43
CA SER A 204 -23.37 -5.89 -3.57
C SER A 204 -22.23 -4.93 -3.92
N ILE A 205 -22.10 -4.54 -5.19
CA ILE A 205 -21.07 -3.58 -5.64
C ILE A 205 -21.20 -2.22 -4.91
N ARG A 206 -22.42 -1.86 -4.50
CA ARG A 206 -22.77 -0.63 -3.77
C ARG A 206 -22.34 -0.63 -2.28
N GLU A 207 -21.92 -1.77 -1.73
CA GLU A 207 -21.34 -1.82 -0.38
C GLU A 207 -19.86 -1.45 -0.35
N PHE A 208 -19.23 -1.20 -1.51
CA PHE A 208 -17.81 -0.83 -1.61
C PHE A 208 -17.63 0.66 -1.92
N GLN A 209 -16.60 1.25 -1.35
CA GLN A 209 -16.06 2.54 -1.75
C GLN A 209 -14.60 2.35 -2.14
N TYR A 210 -14.18 3.00 -3.22
CA TYR A 210 -12.81 2.93 -3.73
C TYR A 210 -12.14 4.28 -3.60
N GLN A 211 -10.84 4.29 -3.32
CA GLN A 211 -10.00 5.47 -3.45
C GLN A 211 -8.89 5.17 -4.45
N LEU A 212 -8.76 6.04 -5.45
CA LEU A 212 -7.73 6.02 -6.47
C LEU A 212 -6.69 7.08 -6.13
N ASP A 213 -5.41 6.73 -6.18
CA ASP A 213 -4.29 7.65 -6.16
C ASP A 213 -3.65 7.64 -7.55
N ILE A 214 -3.83 8.73 -8.30
CA ILE A 214 -3.25 8.92 -9.63
C ILE A 214 -2.05 9.84 -9.48
N GLN A 215 -0.85 9.30 -9.66
CA GLN A 215 0.42 10.01 -9.54
C GLN A 215 0.97 10.30 -10.93
N ARG A 216 1.31 11.56 -11.22
CA ARG A 216 2.05 11.94 -12.43
C ARG A 216 3.55 11.99 -12.13
N GLN A 217 4.33 11.14 -12.77
CA GLN A 217 5.78 11.21 -12.70
C GLN A 217 6.26 12.41 -13.55
N SER A 218 7.03 13.31 -12.94
CA SER A 218 7.64 14.46 -13.61
C SER A 218 9.15 14.45 -13.38
N ASN A 219 9.91 14.68 -14.45
CA ASN A 219 11.37 14.81 -14.37
C ASN A 219 11.81 16.06 -13.58
N THR A 220 10.90 17.00 -13.32
CA THR A 220 11.14 18.26 -12.59
C THR A 220 10.80 18.18 -11.09
N GLY A 221 10.77 16.99 -10.50
CA GLY A 221 10.61 16.78 -9.05
C GLY A 221 9.20 17.00 -8.47
N SER A 222 8.37 17.84 -9.11
CA SER A 222 6.98 18.07 -8.68
C SER A 222 6.05 16.92 -9.08
N SER A 223 5.95 15.90 -8.21
CA SER A 223 4.91 14.86 -8.34
C SER A 223 3.55 15.44 -7.93
N ARG A 224 2.63 15.57 -8.89
CA ARG A 224 1.24 15.93 -8.60
C ARG A 224 0.41 14.66 -8.44
N ASN A 225 0.01 14.39 -7.20
CA ASN A 225 -0.86 13.27 -6.84
C ASN A 225 -2.32 13.74 -6.82
N GLN A 226 -3.23 12.94 -7.36
CA GLN A 226 -4.66 13.20 -7.34
C GLN A 226 -5.38 12.03 -6.66
N LEU A 227 -5.90 12.28 -5.46
CA LEU A 227 -6.75 11.34 -4.73
C LEU A 227 -8.21 11.55 -5.15
N ILE A 228 -8.84 10.50 -5.71
CA ILE A 228 -10.27 10.49 -6.07
C ILE A 228 -10.97 9.40 -5.26
N VAL A 229 -12.13 9.70 -4.69
CA VAL A 229 -13.00 8.70 -4.03
C VAL A 229 -14.20 8.42 -4.94
N VAL A 230 -14.50 7.14 -5.16
CA VAL A 230 -15.55 6.65 -6.08
C VAL A 230 -16.37 5.56 -5.40
N SER A 231 -17.69 5.71 -5.35
CA SER A 231 -18.59 4.65 -4.86
C SER A 231 -18.69 3.50 -5.86
N GLY A 232 -18.82 2.26 -5.38
CA GLY A 232 -18.94 1.09 -6.25
C GLY A 232 -20.25 1.05 -7.03
N ASP A 233 -20.15 1.04 -8.36
CA ASP A 233 -21.29 0.99 -9.29
C ASP A 233 -20.97 0.09 -10.52
N SER A 234 -22.00 -0.16 -11.33
CA SER A 234 -21.99 -0.90 -12.59
C SER A 234 -20.75 -0.67 -13.48
N GLY A 235 -19.79 -1.59 -13.33
CA GLY A 235 -18.59 -1.66 -14.17
C GLY A 235 -17.30 -1.09 -13.57
N ASN A 236 -17.30 -0.63 -12.30
CA ASN A 236 -16.10 -0.23 -11.53
C ASN A 236 -15.07 0.52 -12.40
N LYS A 237 -15.43 1.75 -12.79
CA LYS A 237 -14.70 2.54 -13.77
C LYS A 237 -14.55 3.99 -13.33
N TYR A 238 -13.44 4.60 -13.69
CA TYR A 238 -13.21 6.04 -13.55
C TYR A 238 -12.56 6.59 -14.83
N SER A 239 -12.97 7.78 -15.24
CA SER A 239 -12.50 8.44 -16.46
C SER A 239 -11.99 9.83 -16.15
N PHE A 240 -10.78 10.15 -16.58
CA PHE A 240 -10.17 11.48 -16.42
C PHE A 240 -9.59 11.98 -17.75
N PRO A 241 -9.45 13.31 -17.96
CA PRO A 241 -8.78 13.86 -19.14
C PRO A 241 -7.33 13.38 -19.26
N ARG A 242 -6.84 13.16 -20.47
CA ARG A 242 -5.45 12.71 -20.71
C ARG A 242 -4.46 13.79 -20.27
N LEU A 243 -3.72 13.54 -19.19
CA LEU A 243 -2.81 14.51 -18.55
C LEU A 243 -1.45 14.65 -19.28
N GLY A 244 -1.50 14.97 -20.57
CA GLY A 244 -0.35 15.18 -21.45
C GLY A 244 0.04 13.94 -22.26
N PHE A 245 0.75 14.17 -23.37
CA PHE A 245 1.17 13.10 -24.29
C PHE A 245 2.48 12.40 -23.87
N ARG A 246 3.35 13.10 -23.13
CA ARG A 246 4.70 12.67 -22.72
C ARG A 246 4.86 12.67 -21.20
N ALA A 247 4.06 11.86 -20.52
CA ALA A 247 4.18 11.67 -19.07
C ALA A 247 3.91 10.20 -18.72
N LYS A 248 4.75 9.64 -17.85
CA LYS A 248 4.49 8.37 -17.21
C LYS A 248 3.61 8.63 -15.98
N HIS A 249 2.57 7.81 -15.83
CA HIS A 249 1.62 7.90 -14.75
C HIS A 249 1.50 6.56 -14.03
N THR A 250 1.12 6.63 -12.76
CA THR A 250 0.88 5.46 -11.92
C THR A 250 -0.48 5.60 -11.26
N VAL A 251 -1.29 4.55 -11.30
CA VAL A 251 -2.50 4.45 -10.47
C VAL A 251 -2.34 3.37 -9.41
N LYS A 252 -2.75 3.69 -8.18
CA LYS A 252 -3.02 2.73 -7.10
C LYS A 252 -4.48 2.85 -6.69
N ILE A 253 -5.11 1.74 -6.30
CA ILE A 253 -6.50 1.73 -5.83
C ILE A 253 -6.59 0.97 -4.51
N ARG A 254 -7.39 1.47 -3.56
CA ARG A 254 -7.74 0.76 -2.32
C ARG A 254 -9.24 0.74 -2.09
N THR A 255 -9.71 -0.22 -1.30
CA THR A 255 -11.14 -0.46 -1.02
C THR A 255 -11.47 -0.16 0.44
N ALA A 256 -12.69 0.30 0.70
CA ALA A 256 -13.35 0.39 2.00
C ALA A 256 -14.81 -0.11 1.88
N ASP A 257 -15.48 -0.30 3.02
CA ASP A 257 -16.94 -0.45 3.04
C ASP A 257 -17.60 0.92 2.88
N ALA A 258 -18.61 1.04 2.01
CA ALA A 258 -19.28 2.31 1.72
C ALA A 258 -19.97 2.95 2.93
N ARG A 259 -20.15 2.21 4.03
CA ARG A 259 -20.73 2.66 5.30
C ARG A 259 -19.67 2.94 6.37
N LYS A 260 -18.38 2.67 6.12
CA LYS A 260 -17.27 2.81 7.09
C LYS A 260 -15.97 3.26 6.42
N ALA A 261 -15.41 4.40 6.86
CA ALA A 261 -14.15 4.96 6.35
C ALA A 261 -12.86 4.17 6.73
N ARG A 262 -12.95 2.86 6.97
CA ARG A 262 -11.79 1.98 7.20
C ARG A 262 -11.26 1.49 5.85
N TRP A 263 -10.21 2.14 5.38
CA TRP A 263 -9.51 1.76 4.16
C TRP A 263 -8.62 0.53 4.34
N GLY A 264 -8.68 -0.39 3.37
CA GLY A 264 -7.70 -1.46 3.21
C GLY A 264 -6.38 -0.99 2.62
N ALA A 265 -5.52 -1.96 2.30
CA ALA A 265 -4.23 -1.71 1.66
C ALA A 265 -4.39 -1.16 0.23
N TRP A 266 -3.37 -0.43 -0.24
CA TRP A 266 -3.25 -0.04 -1.63
C TRP A 266 -2.92 -1.25 -2.53
N SER A 267 -3.44 -1.24 -3.75
CA SER A 267 -2.99 -2.14 -4.80
C SER A 267 -1.52 -1.94 -5.12
N GLN A 268 -0.95 -2.92 -5.83
CA GLN A 268 0.27 -2.67 -6.59
C GLN A 268 0.05 -1.52 -7.60
N PRO A 269 1.09 -0.73 -7.91
CA PRO A 269 1.00 0.34 -8.91
C PRO A 269 0.79 -0.23 -10.31
N ALA A 270 -0.24 0.24 -11.00
CA ALA A 270 -0.38 0.06 -12.44
C ALA A 270 0.19 1.29 -13.16
N GLU A 271 1.25 1.09 -13.93
CA GLU A 271 1.92 2.15 -14.70
C GLU A 271 1.32 2.27 -16.10
N PHE A 272 1.23 3.50 -16.63
CA PHE A 272 0.71 3.77 -17.98
C PHE A 272 1.25 5.09 -18.55
N GLY A 273 1.07 5.26 -19.87
CA GLY A 273 1.66 6.37 -20.63
C GLY A 273 3.07 6.07 -21.14
N SER A 274 3.55 6.91 -22.05
CA SER A 274 4.84 6.73 -22.73
C SER A 274 5.82 7.83 -22.34
N ALA A 275 6.98 7.44 -21.83
CA ALA A 275 8.20 8.24 -21.98
C ALA A 275 8.78 7.92 -23.36
N GLU A 276 8.79 8.88 -24.29
CA GLU A 276 9.57 8.73 -25.51
C GLU A 276 11.06 8.83 -25.16
N PRO A 277 11.92 7.94 -25.70
CA PRO A 277 13.36 8.09 -25.55
C PRO A 277 13.84 9.25 -26.44
N GLU A 278 14.27 10.35 -25.81
CA GLU A 278 14.92 11.54 -26.42
C GLU A 278 15.97 11.16 -27.49
N SER A 279 16.62 9.99 -27.30
CA SER A 279 17.49 9.28 -28.24
C SER A 279 17.11 9.39 -29.72
N SER A 280 15.82 9.28 -30.07
CA SER A 280 15.34 9.22 -31.45
C SER A 280 15.82 10.43 -32.29
N LEU A 281 15.57 11.64 -31.80
CA LEU A 281 15.88 12.88 -32.54
C LEU A 281 17.39 13.15 -32.59
N VAL A 282 18.13 12.78 -31.54
CA VAL A 282 19.59 12.95 -31.47
C VAL A 282 20.27 12.09 -32.55
N HIS A 283 19.87 10.82 -32.70
CA HIS A 283 20.44 9.94 -33.74
C HIS A 283 20.13 10.42 -35.15
N ILE A 284 18.90 10.89 -35.41
CA ILE A 284 18.51 11.45 -36.70
C ILE A 284 19.33 12.72 -37.01
N TYR A 285 19.48 13.63 -36.05
CA TYR A 285 20.26 14.86 -36.22
C TYR A 285 21.74 14.56 -36.51
N LEU A 286 22.33 13.61 -35.78
CA LEU A 286 23.73 13.22 -35.96
C LEU A 286 23.98 12.55 -37.31
N LEU A 287 23.04 11.74 -37.81
CA LEU A 287 23.07 11.19 -39.17
C LEU A 287 22.95 12.27 -40.25
N VAL A 288 22.10 13.29 -40.04
CA VAL A 288 21.97 14.44 -40.98
C VAL A 288 23.26 15.26 -41.03
N VAL A 289 23.87 15.55 -39.89
CA VAL A 289 25.16 16.28 -39.81
C VAL A 289 26.30 15.49 -40.46
N LEU A 290 26.36 14.16 -40.25
CA LEU A 290 27.35 13.32 -40.91
C LEU A 290 27.12 13.26 -42.43
N GLY A 291 25.87 13.18 -42.87
CA GLY A 291 25.49 13.20 -44.28
C GLY A 291 25.86 14.51 -45.00
N THR A 292 25.60 15.67 -44.39
CA THR A 292 25.97 16.96 -44.98
C THR A 292 27.49 17.16 -45.05
N LEU A 293 28.24 16.68 -44.05
CA LEU A 293 29.71 16.65 -44.09
C LEU A 293 30.24 15.80 -45.25
N VAL A 294 29.73 14.57 -45.43
CA VAL A 294 30.14 13.69 -46.54
C VAL A 294 29.79 14.30 -47.89
N CYS A 295 28.60 14.88 -48.06
CA CYS A 295 28.20 15.56 -49.30
C CYS A 295 29.05 16.82 -49.57
N GLY A 296 29.39 17.61 -48.55
CA GLY A 296 30.28 18.76 -48.70
C GLY A 296 31.70 18.36 -49.14
N LEU A 297 32.23 17.28 -48.56
CA LEU A 297 33.54 16.74 -48.91
C LEU A 297 33.57 16.15 -50.33
N THR A 298 32.55 15.39 -50.75
CA THR A 298 32.50 14.84 -52.11
C THR A 298 32.36 15.95 -53.16
N VAL A 299 31.50 16.95 -52.95
CA VAL A 299 31.39 18.13 -53.83
C VAL A 299 32.71 18.89 -53.89
N SER A 300 33.38 19.15 -52.75
CA SER A 300 34.68 19.84 -52.72
C SER A 300 35.77 19.07 -53.47
N CYS A 301 35.82 17.74 -53.30
CA CYS A 301 36.74 16.87 -54.04
C CYS A 301 36.45 16.85 -55.55
N LEU A 302 35.19 16.81 -55.97
CA LEU A 302 34.81 16.91 -57.38
C LEU A 302 35.18 18.27 -57.97
N PHE A 303 34.97 19.35 -57.24
CA PHE A 303 35.33 20.72 -57.66
C PHE A 303 36.85 20.89 -57.82
N LYS A 304 37.64 20.38 -56.86
CA LYS A 304 39.12 20.32 -56.97
C LYS A 304 39.56 19.46 -58.15
N ARG A 305 38.89 18.33 -58.42
CA ARG A 305 39.22 17.43 -59.54
C ARG A 305 38.94 18.10 -60.89
N PHE A 306 37.81 18.79 -61.03
CA PHE A 306 37.43 19.56 -62.21
C PHE A 306 38.44 20.69 -62.51
N LEU A 307 38.80 21.49 -61.49
CA LEU A 307 39.84 22.52 -61.58
C LEU A 307 41.21 21.92 -61.93
N GLY A 308 41.56 20.76 -61.37
CA GLY A 308 42.80 20.05 -61.66
C GLY A 308 42.92 19.54 -63.11
N THR A 309 41.80 19.17 -63.74
CA THR A 309 41.77 18.80 -65.17
C THR A 309 41.88 19.99 -66.12
N HIS A 310 41.33 21.16 -65.76
CA HIS A 310 41.41 22.36 -66.60
C HIS A 310 42.65 23.22 -66.29
N ARG A 311 43.84 22.70 -66.65
CA ARG A 311 45.04 23.53 -66.78
C ARG A 311 44.87 24.53 -67.93
N LEU A 312 44.59 25.80 -67.60
CA LEU A 312 44.29 26.85 -68.58
C LEU A 312 45.47 27.33 -69.45
N PHE A 313 46.69 26.82 -69.24
CA PHE A 313 47.86 27.10 -70.09
C PHE A 313 48.69 25.84 -70.36
N PRO A 314 49.00 25.51 -71.63
CA PRO A 314 49.99 24.49 -71.97
C PRO A 314 51.44 25.04 -71.79
N PRO A 315 52.44 24.17 -71.61
CA PRO A 315 53.84 24.61 -71.50
C PRO A 315 54.40 25.09 -72.85
N ILE A 316 55.16 26.19 -72.82
CA ILE A 316 55.79 26.79 -74.01
C ILE A 316 56.88 25.84 -74.56
N PRO A 317 56.92 25.57 -75.88
CA PRO A 317 57.99 24.77 -76.49
C PRO A 317 59.36 25.45 -76.35
N ARG A 318 60.38 24.69 -75.95
CA ARG A 318 61.77 25.18 -75.94
C ARG A 318 62.33 25.18 -77.37
N ILE A 319 62.73 26.35 -77.85
CA ILE A 319 63.66 26.46 -78.98
C ILE A 319 65.03 25.90 -78.56
N LYS A 320 65.76 25.35 -79.53
CA LYS A 320 67.02 24.62 -79.32
C LYS A 320 68.15 25.35 -80.04
N ASP A 321 68.71 26.36 -79.38
CA ASP A 321 69.76 27.17 -79.95
C ASP A 321 71.03 26.36 -80.23
N LYS A 322 71.70 26.72 -81.32
CA LYS A 322 73.00 26.19 -81.72
C LYS A 322 74.11 26.92 -80.96
N LEU A 323 75.21 26.23 -80.71
CA LEU A 323 76.39 26.81 -80.06
C LEU A 323 76.85 28.08 -80.79
N ASN A 324 77.22 29.10 -80.03
CA ASN A 324 78.38 29.91 -80.36
C ASN A 324 79.10 30.38 -79.09
N ASP A 325 80.31 29.89 -78.90
CA ASP A 325 81.50 30.46 -78.25
C ASP A 325 81.36 31.30 -76.96
N ASN A 326 81.83 30.69 -75.86
CA ASN A 326 82.51 31.32 -74.73
C ASN A 326 83.84 31.97 -75.26
N PRO A 327 84.44 33.05 -74.67
CA PRO A 327 84.48 33.29 -73.22
C PRO A 327 84.46 34.74 -72.69
N GLN A 328 84.36 34.87 -71.35
CA GLN A 328 85.39 35.46 -70.46
C GLN A 328 84.89 36.46 -69.38
N ILE A 329 84.93 36.02 -68.10
CA ILE A 329 85.18 36.80 -66.85
C ILE A 329 84.11 37.88 -66.49
N ASP A 330 83.52 37.93 -65.29
CA ASP A 330 83.78 37.21 -64.02
C ASP A 330 82.43 36.82 -63.32
N HIS A 331 82.16 36.76 -62.00
CA HIS A 331 82.81 37.29 -60.79
C HIS A 331 82.66 36.37 -59.55
N GLN A 332 83.47 36.67 -58.53
CA GLN A 332 83.29 36.37 -57.09
C GLN A 332 81.84 36.59 -56.59
N ILE A 333 81.35 35.94 -55.53
CA ILE A 333 81.96 35.76 -54.20
C ILE A 333 81.75 34.33 -53.63
N LEU A 334 82.70 33.91 -52.78
CA LEU A 334 82.75 32.64 -52.05
C LEU A 334 82.61 32.89 -50.53
N TRP A 335 81.74 32.12 -49.86
CA TRP A 335 81.77 31.68 -48.44
C TRP A 335 80.63 30.65 -48.27
N GLU A 336 80.72 29.42 -47.74
CA GLU A 336 81.51 28.84 -46.63
C GLU A 336 81.22 29.48 -45.25
N LYS A 337 81.03 28.74 -44.13
CA LYS A 337 81.15 27.30 -43.81
C LYS A 337 80.21 26.90 -42.64
N PHE A 338 79.71 25.65 -42.62
CA PHE A 338 79.60 24.69 -41.47
C PHE A 338 78.79 25.10 -40.19
N THR A 339 78.23 24.25 -39.31
CA THR A 339 77.62 22.89 -39.21
C THR A 339 77.63 22.50 -37.70
N HIS A 340 76.60 21.80 -37.18
CA HIS A 340 76.59 21.06 -35.88
C HIS A 340 76.74 21.92 -34.58
N ASP A 341 76.17 21.64 -33.39
CA ASP A 341 75.68 20.38 -32.80
C ASP A 341 74.74 20.58 -31.55
N VAL A 342 74.35 19.44 -30.97
CA VAL A 342 73.58 19.15 -29.73
C VAL A 342 73.86 19.96 -28.44
N GLY A 343 72.81 20.24 -27.65
CA GLY A 343 72.80 19.84 -26.22
C GLY A 343 72.23 20.77 -25.12
N LYS A 344 71.27 20.23 -24.33
CA LYS A 344 70.77 20.68 -22.99
C LYS A 344 70.07 22.07 -22.96
N GLY A 345 69.27 22.42 -21.94
CA GLY A 345 68.71 21.63 -20.82
C GLY A 345 68.05 22.54 -19.76
N ASP A 346 67.16 21.97 -18.92
CA ASP A 346 66.49 22.57 -17.74
C ASP A 346 65.56 23.81 -18.01
N LYS A 347 64.25 23.72 -17.75
CA LYS A 347 63.46 23.94 -16.50
C LYS A 347 63.10 25.40 -16.21
N GLU A 348 61.81 25.64 -15.96
CA GLU A 348 61.36 26.42 -14.80
C GLU A 348 59.88 26.11 -14.46
N GLU A 349 59.49 26.28 -13.20
CA GLU A 349 58.12 26.08 -12.69
C GLU A 349 57.51 27.42 -12.26
N VAL A 350 56.22 27.63 -12.53
CA VAL A 350 55.37 28.58 -11.77
C VAL A 350 54.02 27.87 -11.55
N LEU A 351 53.85 27.19 -10.41
CA LEU A 351 53.26 27.69 -9.16
C LEU A 351 51.81 28.16 -9.27
N ALA A 352 50.93 27.48 -8.54
CA ALA A 352 49.56 27.90 -8.28
C ALA A 352 49.50 28.89 -7.11
N VAL A 353 48.39 29.64 -7.01
CA VAL A 353 48.04 30.42 -5.83
C VAL A 353 46.66 29.96 -5.34
N GLU A 354 46.61 29.59 -4.07
CA GLU A 354 45.39 29.36 -3.30
C GLU A 354 45.02 30.66 -2.58
N GLU A 355 43.74 31.03 -2.54
CA GLU A 355 43.25 32.12 -1.69
C GLU A 355 41.98 31.69 -0.95
N VAL A 356 41.78 32.27 0.23
CA VAL A 356 41.12 31.62 1.37
C VAL A 356 39.67 32.07 1.55
N THR A 357 38.90 31.24 2.25
CA THR A 357 37.52 31.48 2.69
C THR A 357 37.32 32.83 3.39
N GLU A 358 36.19 33.48 3.12
CA GLU A 358 35.54 34.33 4.12
C GLU A 358 34.02 34.11 4.10
N ALA A 359 33.39 34.24 5.26
CA ALA A 359 31.94 34.21 5.44
C ALA A 359 31.56 35.17 6.57
N PRO A 360 30.41 35.86 6.44
CA PRO A 360 29.57 36.04 7.63
C PRO A 360 28.07 35.86 7.38
N ALA A 361 27.49 34.93 8.14
CA ALA A 361 26.40 35.12 9.09
C ALA A 361 25.17 36.03 8.81
N ASN A 362 24.01 35.50 9.23
CA ASN A 362 22.82 36.18 9.76
C ASN A 362 21.86 36.92 8.80
N ALA A 363 20.69 36.31 8.59
CA ALA A 363 19.44 36.76 9.23
C ALA A 363 18.50 35.56 9.48
#